data_AF-A0A967WPP0-F1
#
_entry.id   AF-A0A967WPP0-F1
#
_cell.length_a   1.000
_cell.length_b   1.000
_cell.length_c   1.000
_cell.angle_alpha   90.00
_cell.angle_beta   90.00
_cell.angle_gamma   90.00
#
_symmetry.space_group_name_H-M   'P 1'
#
loop_
_entity.id
_entity.type
_entity.pdbx_description
1 polymer ?
#
loop_
_entity_poly.entity_id
_entity_poly.type
_entity_poly.pdbx_seq_one_letter_code
_entity_poly.pdbx_strand_id
1 'polypeptide(L)' 'EELGVTIVPLQVIFGDEAYREGVDITREEFYERLVKSRQLPTTSAPSVGDFQEVYER' A
#
# COMPACT_ATOMS: atom_id res chain seq x y z
N GLU A 1 -16.75 9.03 3.35
CA GLU A 1 -17.60 7.85 3.10
C GLU A 1 -18.84 8.19 2.26
N GLU A 2 -18.75 9.08 1.26
CA GLU A 2 -19.96 9.54 0.53
C GLU A 2 -20.52 8.53 -0.47
N LEU A 3 -19.68 7.60 -0.97
CA LEU A 3 -20.05 6.68 -2.05
C LEU A 3 -20.22 5.22 -1.57
N GLY A 4 -20.02 4.94 -0.28
CA GLY A 4 -20.05 3.57 0.25
C GLY A 4 -18.96 2.66 -0.32
N VAL A 5 -17.84 3.22 -0.79
CA VAL A 5 -16.70 2.46 -1.33
C VAL A 5 -15.62 2.33 -0.26
N THR A 6 -15.26 1.09 0.07
CA THR A 6 -14.13 0.76 0.93
C THR A 6 -12.93 0.36 0.10
N ILE A 7 -11.76 0.94 0.40
CA ILE A 7 -10.50 0.62 -0.28
C ILE A 7 -9.68 -0.32 0.60
N VAL A 8 -9.28 -1.46 0.04
CA VAL A 8 -8.29 -2.36 0.65
C VAL A 8 -6.92 -2.02 0.03
N PRO A 9 -5.98 -1.45 0.80
CA PRO A 9 -4.73 -0.94 0.25
C PRO A 9 -3.78 -2.07 -0.15
N LEU A 10 -3.10 -1.91 -1.27
CA LEU A 10 -1.98 -2.75 -1.68
C LEU A 10 -0.71 -2.42 -0.90
N GLN A 11 0.30 -3.29 -0.99
CA GLN A 11 1.59 -3.07 -0.35
C GLN A 11 2.64 -2.60 -1.36
N VAL A 12 3.39 -1.58 -0.99
CA VAL A 12 4.60 -1.10 -1.67
C VAL A 12 5.82 -1.54 -0.86
N ILE A 13 6.77 -2.20 -1.52
CA ILE A 13 7.91 -2.85 -0.84
C ILE A 13 9.22 -2.23 -1.33
N PHE A 14 9.98 -1.64 -0.40
CA PHE A 14 11.33 -1.11 -0.62
C PHE A 14 12.33 -1.93 0.20
N GLY A 15 13.02 -2.88 -0.44
CA GLY A 15 13.90 -3.81 0.27
C GLY A 15 13.09 -4.67 1.24
N ASP A 16 13.39 -4.56 2.53
CA ASP A 16 12.70 -5.31 3.60
C ASP A 16 11.56 -4.51 4.25
N GLU A 17 11.29 -3.29 3.79
CA GLU A 17 10.23 -2.43 4.33
C GLU A 17 8.99 -2.49 3.42
N ALA A 18 7.82 -2.72 4.03
CA ALA A 18 6.53 -2.74 3.34
C ALA A 18 5.60 -1.64 3.88
N TYR A 19 4.87 -1.00 2.98
CA TYR A 19 3.97 0.12 3.26
C TYR A 19 2.62 -0.08 2.59
N ARG A 20 1.52 0.14 3.29
CA ARG A 20 0.19 0.22 2.65
C ARG A 20 0.08 1.52 1.87
N GLU A 21 -0.20 1.41 0.58
CA GLU A 21 -0.36 2.57 -0.31
C GLU A 21 -1.44 3.53 0.23
N GLY A 22 -1.12 4.82 0.31
CA GLY A 22 -2.04 5.88 0.75
C GLY A 22 -2.38 5.85 2.25
N VAL A 23 -1.86 4.87 3.00
CA VAL A 23 -2.05 4.76 4.46
C VAL A 23 -0.72 4.98 5.18
N ASP A 24 0.29 4.19 4.85
CA ASP A 24 1.62 4.27 5.47
C ASP A 24 2.62 5.04 4.60
N ILE A 25 2.31 5.24 3.32
CA ILE A 25 3.11 6.01 2.37
C ILE A 25 2.23 6.84 1.44
N THR A 26 2.51 8.13 1.34
CA THR A 26 1.85 9.02 0.37
C THR A 26 2.43 8.87 -1.03
N ARG A 27 1.72 9.40 -2.03
CA ARG A 27 2.20 9.38 -3.41
C ARG A 27 3.48 10.20 -3.59
N GLU A 28 3.55 11.34 -2.90
CA GLU A 28 4.71 12.23 -2.89
C GLU A 28 5.93 11.53 -2.28
N GLU A 29 5.78 10.92 -1.11
CA GLU A 29 6.84 10.15 -0.44
C GLU A 29 7.30 8.95 -1.28
N PHE A 30 6.36 8.25 -1.93
CA PHE A 30 6.68 7.18 -2.85
C PHE A 30 7.61 7.65 -3.96
N TYR A 31 7.26 8.75 -4.65
CA TYR A 31 8.09 9.24 -5.76
C TYR A 31 9.43 9.78 -5.27
N GLU A 32 9.47 10.50 -4.14
CA GLU A 32 10.73 10.96 -3.55
C GLU A 32 11.66 9.80 -3.19
N ARG A 33 11.11 8.72 -2.65
CA ARG A 33 11.87 7.52 -2.31
C ARG A 33 12.28 6.76 -3.56
N LEU A 34 11.43 6.70 -4.58
CA LEU A 34 11.69 6.01 -5.84
C LEU A 34 12.96 6.54 -6.53
N VAL A 35 13.12 7.87 -6.66
CA VAL A 35 14.32 8.45 -7.28
C VAL A 35 15.59 8.29 -6.42
N LYS A 36 15.46 8.12 -5.10
CA LYS A 36 16.59 7.92 -4.18
C LYS A 36 16.97 6.45 -4.03
N SER A 37 16.11 5.52 -4.45
CA SER A 37 16.29 4.09 -4.22
C SER A 37 17.27 3.48 -5.23
N ARG A 38 18.23 2.70 -4.73
CA ARG A 38 19.17 1.96 -5.59
C ARG A 38 18.53 0.76 -6.27
N GLN A 39 17.49 0.21 -5.67
CA GLN A 39 16.69 -0.89 -6.20
C GLN A 39 15.27 -0.39 -6.39
N LEU A 40 14.64 -0.84 -7.48
CA LEU A 40 13.24 -0.50 -7.73
C LEU A 40 12.37 -1.19 -6.67
N PRO A 41 11.31 -0.51 -6.19
CA PRO A 41 10.35 -1.16 -5.33
C PRO A 41 9.60 -2.26 -6.08
N THR A 42 9.02 -3.17 -5.32
CA THR A 42 8.05 -4.13 -5.82
C THR A 42 6.70 -3.88 -5.14
N THR A 43 5.67 -4.59 -5.59
CA THR A 43 4.33 -4.50 -4.99
C THR A 43 3.80 -5.90 -4.70
N SER A 44 2.90 -5.98 -3.73
CA SER A 44 2.08 -7.17 -3.51
C SER A 44 0.61 -6.80 -3.43
N ALA A 45 -0.24 -7.74 -3.83
CA ALA A 45 -1.67 -7.64 -3.56
C ALA A 45 -1.92 -7.65 -2.04
N PRO A 46 -3.07 -7.12 -1.58
CA PRO A 46 -3.53 -7.34 -0.21
C PRO A 46 -3.68 -8.84 0.07
N SER A 47 -3.46 -9.23 1.31
CA SER A 47 -3.65 -10.62 1.74
C SER A 47 -5.13 -10.99 1.80
N VAL A 48 -5.41 -12.30 1.85
CA VAL A 48 -6.79 -12.79 2.10
C VAL A 48 -7.33 -12.28 3.44
N GLY A 49 -6.46 -12.15 4.45
CA GLY A 49 -6.82 -11.61 5.76
C GLY A 49 -7.27 -10.15 5.69
N ASP A 50 -6.56 -9.32 4.91
CA ASP A 50 -6.91 -7.90 4.73
C ASP A 50 -8.32 -7.73 4.14
N PHE A 51 -8.68 -8.58 3.17
CA PHE A 51 -10.03 -8.59 2.61
C PHE A 51 -11.07 -9.12 3.61
N GLN A 52 -10.75 -10.18 4.34
CA GLN A 52 -11.64 -10.76 5.34
C GLN A 52 -12.03 -9.74 6.42
N GLU A 53 -11.06 -9.00 6.96
CA GLU A 53 -11.30 -7.96 7.96
C GLU A 53 -12.25 -6.86 7.46
N VAL A 54 -12.18 -6.51 6.17
CA VAL A 54 -13.06 -5.51 5.57
C VAL A 54 -14.46 -6.05 5.31
N TYR A 55 -14.59 -7.33 4.95
CA TYR A 55 -15.91 -7.95 4.71
C TYR A 55 -16.67 -8.31 5.98
N GLU A 56 -15.97 -8.52 7.09
CA GLU A 56 -16.59 -8.83 8.39
C GLU A 56 -17.02 -7.59 9.19
N ARG A 57 -16.64 -6.39 8.75
CA ARG A 57 -17.11 -5.10 9.30
C ARG A 57 -18.51 -4.75 8.81
#